data_AF-A0A7U9KXR6-F1
#
_entry.id   AF-A0A7U9KXR6-F1
#
_cell.length_a   1.000
_cell.length_b   1.000
_cell.length_c   1.000
_cell.angle_alpha   90.00
_cell.angle_beta   90.00
_cell.angle_gamma   90.00
#
_symmetry.space_group_name_H-M   'P 1'
#
loop_
_entity.id
_entity.type
_entity.pdbx_description
1 polymer ?
#
loop_
_entity_poly.entity_id
_entity_poly.type
_entity_poly.pdbx_seq_one_letter_code
_entity_poly.pdbx_strand_id
1 'polypeptide(L)'
;MTVHDLLEGNHAPTELETRQALCGNLCRCSGYRGVLDAVNEVVRGRADAAAAAEEAAAAAPEEVGTAAPRIPHQAGPADPQGPASHGHHPHGPHPHGPGADPQSGGSV
;
A
#
# COMPACT_ATOMS: atom_id res chain seq x y z
N MET A 1 -0.12 11.10 10.59
CA MET A 1 -0.13 10.48 11.93
C MET A 1 1.21 10.79 12.57
N THR A 2 1.27 11.29 13.81
CA THR A 2 2.46 11.97 14.39
C THR A 2 3.83 11.34 14.10
N VAL A 3 4.04 10.05 14.40
CA VAL A 3 5.34 9.39 14.20
C VAL A 3 5.66 9.20 12.71
N HIS A 4 4.65 8.94 11.90
CA HIS A 4 4.80 8.86 10.46
C HIS A 4 5.24 10.21 9.88
N ASP A 5 4.52 11.28 10.25
CA ASP A 5 4.79 12.64 9.76
C ASP A 5 6.21 13.11 10.19
N LEU A 6 6.61 12.78 11.43
CA LEU A 6 7.98 13.01 11.91
C LEU A 6 9.02 12.31 11.04
N LEU A 7 8.81 11.01 10.77
CA LEU A 7 9.76 10.17 10.04
C LEU A 7 9.79 10.43 8.52
N GLU A 8 8.76 11.08 7.97
CA GLU A 8 8.75 11.59 6.60
C GLU A 8 9.60 12.86 6.46
N GLY A 9 9.51 13.79 7.43
CA GLY A 9 10.28 15.05 7.40
C GLY A 9 11.71 14.93 7.92
N ASN A 10 11.94 14.04 8.89
CA ASN A 10 13.25 13.78 9.48
C ASN A 10 13.46 12.27 9.60
N HIS A 11 14.35 11.70 8.77
CA HIS A 11 14.59 10.26 8.76
C HIS A 11 15.46 9.76 9.92
N ALA A 12 16.11 10.66 10.65
CA ALA A 12 16.98 10.35 11.80
C ALA A 12 16.74 11.33 12.96
N PRO A 13 15.52 11.38 13.52
CA PRO A 13 15.22 12.26 14.63
C PRO A 13 16.00 11.83 15.87
N THR A 14 16.43 12.82 16.64
CA THR A 14 16.96 12.60 17.97
C THR A 14 15.85 12.15 18.92
N GLU A 15 16.23 11.58 20.06
CA GLU A 15 15.29 11.19 21.09
C GLU A 15 14.48 12.40 21.63
N LEU A 16 15.12 13.56 21.74
CA LEU A 16 14.47 14.80 22.18
C LEU A 16 13.39 15.24 21.19
N GLU A 17 13.69 15.25 19.89
CA GLU A 17 12.73 15.60 18.84
C GLU A 17 11.57 14.60 18.81
N THR A 18 11.86 13.31 18.98
CA THR A 18 10.82 12.27 19.05
C THR A 18 9.89 12.52 20.23
N ARG A 19 10.43 12.85 21.41
CA ARG A 19 9.63 13.19 22.61
C ARG A 19 8.80 14.46 22.40
N GLN A 20 9.36 15.47 21.73
CA GLN A 20 8.63 16.70 21.40
C GLN A 20 7.48 16.42 20.43
N ALA A 21 7.69 15.62 19.38
CA ALA A 21 6.61 15.23 18.47
C ALA A 21 5.48 14.50 19.21
N LEU A 22 5.83 13.67 20.21
CA LEU A 22 4.87 12.92 21.00
C LEU A 22 4.15 13.73 22.08
N CYS A 23 4.54 14.98 22.37
CA CYS A 23 4.02 15.72 23.52
C CYS A 23 2.50 15.95 23.49
N GLY A 24 1.89 15.98 22.30
CA GLY A 24 0.43 16.07 22.12
C GLY A 24 -0.32 14.74 22.13
N ASN A 25 0.36 13.60 22.30
CA ASN A 25 -0.22 12.26 22.14
C ASN A 25 -0.16 11.47 23.44
N LEU A 26 -1.18 11.57 24.30
CA LEU A 26 -1.15 10.98 25.64
C LEU A 26 -1.11 9.44 25.64
N CYS A 27 -0.08 8.85 26.25
CA CYS A 27 0.02 7.40 26.50
C CYS A 27 -0.03 7.09 28.01
N ARG A 28 -0.99 6.26 28.43
CA ARG A 28 -1.16 5.86 29.85
C ARG A 28 -0.46 4.56 30.23
N CYS A 29 -0.18 3.69 29.26
CA CYS A 29 0.20 2.31 29.55
C CYS A 29 1.66 2.15 29.96
N SER A 30 2.58 2.76 29.20
CA SER A 30 4.01 2.38 29.22
C SER A 30 4.99 3.55 29.32
N GLY A 31 4.49 4.79 29.38
CA GLY A 31 5.33 5.98 29.54
C GLY A 31 6.23 6.27 28.33
N TYR A 32 5.75 6.02 27.11
CA TYR A 32 6.41 6.26 25.82
C TYR A 32 7.67 5.46 25.52
N ARG A 33 8.27 4.74 26.47
CA ARG A 33 9.55 4.05 26.26
C ARG A 33 9.51 3.10 25.05
N GLY A 34 8.48 2.25 24.95
CA GLY A 34 8.31 1.37 23.79
C GLY A 34 8.08 2.10 22.45
N VAL A 35 7.52 3.32 22.48
CA VAL A 35 7.38 4.14 21.26
C VAL A 35 8.74 4.68 20.83
N LEU A 36 9.55 5.14 21.78
CA LEU A 36 10.91 5.62 21.50
C LEU A 36 11.81 4.49 20.98
N ASP A 37 11.70 3.29 21.58
CA ASP A 37 12.43 2.11 21.14
C ASP A 37 12.06 1.72 19.70
N ALA A 38 10.76 1.73 19.38
CA ALA A 38 10.27 1.46 18.02
C ALA A 38 10.75 2.49 17.00
N VAL A 39 10.77 3.78 17.36
CA VAL A 39 11.29 4.83 16.48
C VAL A 39 12.79 4.61 16.22
N ASN A 40 13.58 4.33 17.26
CA ASN A 40 15.00 4.03 17.12
C ASN A 40 15.27 2.80 16.24
N GLU A 41 14.44 1.76 16.36
CA GLU A 41 14.52 0.57 15.51
C GLU A 41 14.31 0.92 14.03
N VAL A 42 13.32 1.75 13.72
CA VAL A 42 13.04 2.20 12.35
C VAL A 42 14.19 3.05 11.81
N VAL A 43 14.73 3.98 12.62
CA VAL A 43 15.87 4.82 12.22
C VAL A 43 17.08 3.95 11.89
N ARG A 44 17.41 2.98 12.75
CA ARG A 44 18.51 2.04 12.52
C ARG A 44 18.29 1.22 11.25
N GLY A 45 17.11 0.63 11.07
CA GLY A 45 16.80 -0.17 9.88
C GLY A 45 16.91 0.64 8.58
N ARG A 46 16.57 1.93 8.59
CA ARG A 46 16.75 2.83 7.44
C ARG A 46 18.23 3.15 7.17
N ALA A 47 19.01 3.38 8.23
CA ALA A 47 20.44 3.61 8.10
C ALA A 47 21.16 2.39 7.53
N ASP A 48 20.83 1.19 8.04
CA ASP A 48 21.37 -0.08 7.56
C ASP A 48 21.01 -0.31 6.09
N ALA A 49 19.76 -0.06 5.70
CA ALA A 49 19.32 -0.17 4.31
C ALA A 49 20.01 0.83 3.38
N ALA A 50 20.23 2.07 3.84
CA ALA A 50 20.95 3.09 3.07
C ALA A 50 22.43 2.71 2.86
N ALA A 51 23.10 2.20 3.90
CA ALA A 51 24.47 1.71 3.81
C ALA A 51 24.58 0.51 2.84
N ALA A 52 23.66 -0.45 2.92
CA ALA A 52 23.62 -1.57 1.99
C ALA A 52 23.39 -1.14 0.53
N ALA A 53 22.55 -0.11 0.31
CA ALA A 53 22.32 0.46 -1.01
C ALA A 53 23.57 1.17 -1.57
N GLU A 54 24.32 1.89 -0.73
CA GLU A 54 25.59 2.51 -1.11
C GLU A 54 26.63 1.45 -1.53
N GLU A 55 26.77 0.38 -0.73
CA GLU A 55 27.71 -0.69 -1.02
C GLU A 55 27.34 -1.44 -2.32
N ALA A 56 26.05 -1.68 -2.56
CA ALA A 56 25.58 -2.25 -3.82
C ALA A 56 25.83 -1.33 -5.03
N ALA A 57 25.71 -0.01 -4.86
CA ALA A 57 26.00 0.95 -5.91
C ALA A 57 27.51 1.04 -6.23
N ALA A 58 28.37 0.93 -5.21
CA ALA A 58 29.83 0.93 -5.37
C ALA A 58 30.36 -0.38 -6.01
N ALA A 59 29.64 -1.49 -5.84
CA ALA A 59 30.01 -2.80 -6.40
C ALA A 59 29.53 -3.04 -7.85
N ALA A 60 28.77 -2.11 -8.45
CA ALA A 60 28.29 -2.26 -9.82
C ALA A 60 29.46 -2.07 -10.83
N PRO A 61 29.77 -3.07 -11.68
CA PRO A 61 30.69 -2.88 -12.78
C PRO A 61 30.02 -2.01 -13.87
N GLU A 62 30.78 -1.09 -14.47
CA GLU A 62 30.44 -0.46 -15.75
C GLU A 62 30.37 -1.55 -16.82
N GLU A 63 29.19 -2.11 -17.13
CA GLU A 63 28.98 -2.91 -18.34
C GLU A 63 27.54 -2.81 -18.86
N VAL A 64 27.48 -2.77 -20.18
CA VAL A 64 26.36 -2.52 -21.08
C VAL A 64 25.21 -3.51 -20.92
N GLY A 65 23.97 -3.00 -20.94
CA GLY A 65 22.83 -3.76 -21.44
C GLY A 65 21.55 -3.67 -20.61
N THR A 66 20.74 -2.64 -20.85
CA THR A 66 19.29 -2.69 -20.56
C THR A 66 18.63 -3.73 -21.47
N ALA A 67 18.77 -5.00 -21.13
CA ALA A 67 17.94 -6.04 -21.69
C ALA A 67 16.65 -6.09 -20.86
N ALA A 68 15.62 -5.37 -21.32
CA ALA A 68 14.26 -5.50 -20.83
C ALA A 68 13.86 -7.00 -20.75
N PRO A 69 13.01 -7.39 -19.79
CA PRO A 69 12.59 -8.79 -19.66
C PRO A 69 11.93 -9.25 -20.96
N ARG A 70 12.59 -10.16 -21.68
CA ARG A 70 12.02 -10.74 -22.91
C ARG A 70 11.03 -11.81 -22.52
N ILE A 71 9.75 -11.45 -22.53
CA ILE A 71 8.64 -12.40 -22.42
C ILE A 71 8.75 -13.37 -23.60
N PRO A 72 8.94 -14.69 -23.37
CA PRO A 72 8.88 -15.66 -24.45
C PRO A 72 7.48 -15.64 -25.08
N HIS A 73 7.38 -15.42 -26.38
CA HIS A 73 6.09 -15.56 -27.07
C HIS A 73 5.82 -17.06 -27.24
N GLN A 74 4.84 -17.57 -26.50
CA GLN A 74 4.27 -18.87 -26.77
C GLN A 74 3.55 -18.78 -28.12
N ALA A 75 3.84 -19.69 -29.05
CA ALA A 75 3.01 -19.84 -30.24
C ALA A 75 1.60 -20.27 -29.79
N GLY A 76 0.58 -19.54 -30.23
CA GLY A 76 -0.81 -19.89 -29.93
C GLY A 76 -1.17 -21.28 -30.49
N PRO A 77 -2.15 -21.97 -29.91
CA PRO A 77 -2.63 -23.23 -30.47
C PRO A 77 -3.11 -22.99 -31.90
N ALA A 78 -2.69 -23.84 -32.83
CA ALA A 78 -3.17 -23.79 -34.20
C ALA A 78 -4.64 -24.22 -34.24
N ASP A 79 -5.55 -23.28 -34.48
CA ASP A 79 -6.98 -23.52 -34.66
C ASP A 79 -7.26 -24.04 -36.09
N PRO A 80 -7.93 -25.20 -36.24
CA PRO A 80 -8.44 -25.62 -37.54
C PRO A 80 -9.96 -25.49 -37.61
N GLN A 81 -10.60 -24.39 -37.20
CA GLN A 81 -11.93 -24.03 -37.72
C GLN A 81 -12.35 -22.58 -37.38
N GLY A 82 -12.76 -21.82 -38.40
CA GLY A 82 -13.16 -20.41 -38.33
C GLY A 82 -14.48 -20.09 -37.58
N PRO A 83 -14.97 -18.84 -37.69
CA PRO A 83 -15.88 -18.24 -36.71
C PRO A 83 -17.34 -18.67 -36.89
N ALA A 84 -17.95 -19.21 -35.83
CA ALA A 84 -19.39 -19.42 -35.74
C ALA A 84 -19.97 -18.59 -34.58
N SER A 85 -20.46 -17.40 -34.92
CA SER A 85 -21.29 -16.54 -34.07
C SER A 85 -22.61 -17.25 -33.72
N HIS A 86 -22.83 -17.60 -32.46
CA HIS A 86 -24.15 -18.00 -31.95
C HIS A 86 -24.68 -16.89 -31.05
N GLY A 87 -25.76 -16.25 -31.52
CA GLY A 87 -26.32 -15.03 -30.97
C GLY A 87 -27.15 -15.18 -29.69
N HIS A 88 -27.15 -14.09 -28.94
CA HIS A 88 -28.27 -13.41 -28.28
C HIS A 88 -29.32 -14.24 -27.52
N HIS A 89 -29.28 -14.13 -26.18
CA HIS A 89 -30.47 -14.30 -25.33
C HIS A 89 -30.70 -12.98 -24.56
N PRO A 90 -31.82 -12.26 -24.77
CA PRO A 90 -32.10 -11.05 -24.01
C PRO A 90 -32.66 -11.41 -22.64
N HIS A 91 -32.06 -10.88 -21.57
CA HIS A 91 -32.68 -10.83 -20.25
C HIS A 91 -33.79 -9.78 -20.27
N GLY A 92 -35.05 -10.24 -20.14
CA GLY A 92 -36.19 -9.35 -19.98
C GLY A 92 -36.18 -8.64 -18.62
N PRO A 93 -36.72 -7.41 -18.52
CA PRO A 93 -36.74 -6.64 -17.28
C PRO A 93 -37.78 -7.18 -16.29
N HIS A 94 -37.35 -7.50 -15.06
CA HIS A 94 -38.26 -7.74 -13.93
C HIS A 94 -38.74 -6.39 -13.37
N PRO A 95 -40.05 -6.10 -13.32
CA PRO A 95 -40.55 -4.84 -12.75
C PRO A 95 -40.49 -4.86 -11.22
N HIS A 96 -39.84 -3.86 -10.62
CA HIS A 96 -39.98 -3.52 -9.21
C HIS A 96 -41.37 -2.90 -8.97
N GLY A 97 -42.20 -3.58 -8.18
CA GLY A 97 -43.49 -3.05 -7.73
C GLY A 97 -43.32 -1.98 -6.64
N PRO A 98 -44.20 -0.97 -6.55
CA PRO A 98 -44.11 0.09 -5.55
C PRO A 98 -44.77 -0.35 -4.24
N GLY A 99 -43.96 -0.63 -3.23
CA GLY A 99 -44.43 -0.78 -1.85
C GLY A 99 -44.29 0.55 -1.13
N ALA A 100 -45.40 1.26 -0.98
CA ALA A 100 -45.52 2.57 -0.37
C ALA A 100 -45.06 2.60 1.10
N ASP A 101 -44.32 3.65 1.45
CA ASP A 101 -44.22 4.19 2.81
C ASP A 101 -45.56 4.79 3.24
N PRO A 102 -46.02 4.48 4.46
CA PRO A 102 -46.68 5.49 5.27
C PRO A 102 -46.01 5.63 6.64
N GLN A 103 -45.40 6.80 6.81
CA GLN A 103 -45.37 7.66 7.99
C GLN A 103 -45.89 7.12 9.35
N SER A 104 -45.14 7.54 10.37
CA SER A 104 -45.65 8.10 11.64
C SER A 104 -46.06 7.12 12.75
N GLY A 105 -45.21 7.07 13.78
CA GLY A 105 -45.60 6.66 15.14
C GLY A 105 -44.52 7.03 16.16
N GLY A 106 -44.67 8.17 16.81
CA GLY A 106 -43.81 8.61 17.92
C GLY A 106 -44.33 8.16 19.31
N SER A 107 -43.50 8.48 20.32
CA SER A 107 -43.73 8.39 21.78
C SER A 107 -43.75 6.95 22.33
N VAL A 108 -43.01 6.57 23.37
CA VAL A 108 -42.42 7.22 24.55
C VAL A 108 -41.14 6.50 24.97
#